data_AF-A0A0B0CWB1-F1
#
_entry.id   AF-A0A0B0CWB1-F1
#
_cell.length_a   1.000
_cell.length_b   1.000
_cell.length_c   1.000
_cell.angle_alpha   90.00
_cell.angle_beta   90.00
_cell.angle_gamma   90.00
#
_symmetry.space_group_name_H-M   'P 1'
#
loop_
_entity.id
_entity.type
_entity.pdbx_description
1 polymer ?
#
loop_
_entity_poly.entity_id
_entity_poly.type
_entity_poly.pdbx_seq_one_letter_code
_entity_poly.pdbx_strand_id
1 'polypeptide(L)'
;MLKEFIFDFAKQKEVIYTLGTKAPNYIVSSNDNGVFVETKQSRKKYEEGKKDQPYGLVNKDWFGRALEILKNNIIVEASHFEGLGKRHSFFLGYLSSLPFVKKIENNKLKIKQFTTLELPESTIDQALAMLTELINGEYNASSIREVFQDDNTQRLKSRSRQSLRILGYLDENFELLHTDGSFNQVKKNILHAPFIHMVFELLKYMSSYTYDQKIQLLMEIAYLTVVSSRDHTPIKESVADYRIKKIMSWLKFAQLIDDDGNVIDMGIENDSDQNLNKRNYWWVNQGQTLKDERDGGFLWAPKKSKRGTPLTHHTDLLKAQPGDWVFAYSQGAIHSICEVTNSAVSGNKPSTFNTDQWEEDGNLLRVHYYQLDSQILKNDIPEERRKK
;
A
#
# COMPACT_ATOMS: atom_id res chain seq x y z
N MET A 1 21.50 -2.51 -10.45
CA MET A 1 21.12 -1.96 -9.14
C MET A 1 19.90 -2.68 -8.56
N LEU A 2 18.95 -3.10 -9.41
CA LEU A 2 17.70 -3.71 -8.98
C LEU A 2 17.87 -4.93 -8.06
N LYS A 3 18.86 -5.81 -8.30
CA LYS A 3 19.12 -6.96 -7.43
C LYS A 3 19.35 -6.57 -5.97
N GLU A 4 20.08 -5.48 -5.73
CA GLU A 4 20.34 -4.99 -4.38
C GLU A 4 19.07 -4.40 -3.77
N PHE A 5 18.33 -3.60 -4.54
CA PHE A 5 17.04 -3.06 -4.10
C PHE A 5 16.04 -4.13 -3.69
N ILE A 6 15.96 -5.25 -4.40
CA ILE A 6 15.08 -6.37 -3.99
C ILE A 6 15.47 -6.86 -2.59
N PHE A 7 16.75 -6.98 -2.29
CA PHE A 7 17.17 -7.36 -0.95
C PHE A 7 16.85 -6.28 0.09
N ASP A 8 17.17 -5.01 -0.19
CA ASP A 8 16.88 -3.89 0.71
C ASP A 8 15.38 -3.72 0.98
N PHE A 9 14.55 -3.95 -0.03
CA PHE A 9 13.10 -3.97 0.11
C PHE A 9 12.64 -5.08 1.07
N ALA A 10 13.29 -6.25 1.05
CA ALA A 10 12.98 -7.32 2.00
C ALA A 10 13.34 -6.95 3.45
N LYS A 11 14.44 -6.23 3.66
CA LYS A 11 14.88 -5.76 5.00
C LYS A 11 13.88 -4.79 5.64
N GLN A 12 13.09 -4.10 4.83
CA GLN A 12 12.08 -3.13 5.25
C GLN A 12 10.69 -3.73 5.49
N LYS A 13 10.54 -5.06 5.43
CA LYS A 13 9.27 -5.76 5.68
C LYS A 13 9.30 -6.43 7.04
N GLU A 14 8.21 -6.31 7.78
CA GLU A 14 8.02 -7.02 9.06
C GLU A 14 7.45 -8.42 8.84
N VAL A 15 6.55 -8.57 7.86
CA VAL A 15 5.86 -9.82 7.58
C VAL A 15 5.61 -10.03 6.09
N ILE A 16 5.79 -11.26 5.64
CA ILE A 16 5.43 -11.73 4.31
C ILE A 16 4.38 -12.83 4.42
N TYR A 17 3.20 -12.60 3.84
CA TYR A 17 2.14 -13.60 3.78
C TYR A 17 2.30 -14.50 2.55
N THR A 18 2.18 -15.82 2.74
CA THR A 18 2.12 -16.75 1.61
C THR A 18 0.85 -16.50 0.78
N LEU A 19 0.91 -16.72 -0.54
CA LEU A 19 -0.26 -16.49 -1.39
C LEU A 19 -1.40 -17.48 -1.11
N GLY A 20 -1.08 -18.78 -1.03
CA GLY A 20 -2.08 -19.83 -0.90
C GLY A 20 -2.70 -19.89 0.50
N THR A 21 -1.88 -20.15 1.52
CA THR A 21 -2.39 -20.36 2.89
C THR A 21 -2.58 -19.08 3.69
N LYS A 22 -2.17 -17.91 3.15
CA LYS A 22 -2.10 -16.64 3.89
C LYS A 22 -1.33 -16.75 5.21
N ALA A 23 -0.39 -17.70 5.30
CA ALA A 23 0.39 -17.91 6.49
C ALA A 23 1.44 -16.79 6.62
N PRO A 24 1.59 -16.19 7.82
CA PRO A 24 2.60 -15.17 8.04
C PRO A 24 4.01 -15.77 8.12
N ASN A 25 4.98 -15.05 7.56
CA ASN A 25 6.40 -15.28 7.71
C ASN A 25 7.02 -13.98 8.23
N TYR A 26 7.36 -13.96 9.51
CA TYR A 26 7.87 -12.76 10.17
C TYR A 26 9.36 -12.61 9.89
N ILE A 27 9.75 -11.43 9.45
CA ILE A 27 11.15 -11.03 9.31
C ILE A 27 11.53 -10.38 10.63
N VAL A 28 12.23 -11.15 11.48
CA VAL A 28 12.51 -10.72 12.86
C VAL A 28 13.79 -9.91 12.97
N SER A 29 14.69 -10.06 11.99
CA SER A 29 15.92 -9.28 11.87
C SER A 29 16.53 -9.46 10.48
N SER A 30 17.51 -8.62 10.13
CA SER A 30 18.28 -8.73 8.90
C SER A 30 19.74 -8.34 9.11
N ASN A 31 20.61 -8.79 8.22
CA ASN A 31 22.02 -8.40 8.14
C ASN A 31 22.47 -8.44 6.66
N ASP A 32 23.76 -8.29 6.40
CA ASP A 32 24.29 -8.25 5.02
C ASP A 32 24.19 -9.60 4.29
N ASN A 33 24.06 -10.71 5.04
CA ASN A 33 23.99 -12.06 4.50
C ASN A 33 22.55 -12.50 4.18
N GLY A 34 21.53 -11.83 4.72
CA GLY A 34 20.15 -12.21 4.50
C GLY A 34 19.15 -11.65 5.52
N VAL A 35 17.94 -12.20 5.48
CA VAL A 35 16.87 -11.92 6.45
C VAL A 35 16.57 -13.15 7.29
N PHE A 36 16.30 -12.96 8.57
CA PHE A 36 15.94 -14.04 9.48
C PHE A 36 14.42 -14.17 9.54
N VAL A 37 13.92 -15.31 9.08
CA VAL A 37 12.49 -15.53 8.90
C VAL A 37 11.97 -16.60 9.84
N GLU A 38 11.00 -16.21 10.65
CA GLU A 38 10.22 -17.04 11.53
C GLU A 38 8.87 -17.43 10.92
N THR A 39 8.48 -18.67 11.14
CA THR A 39 7.16 -19.21 10.78
C THR A 39 6.55 -19.90 12.00
N LYS A 40 5.23 -20.12 11.96
CA LYS A 40 4.55 -20.92 12.99
C LYS A 40 5.22 -22.28 13.24
N GLN A 41 5.70 -22.93 12.19
CA GLN A 41 6.36 -24.24 12.30
C GLN A 41 7.76 -24.12 12.92
N SER A 42 8.54 -23.09 12.59
CA SER A 42 9.86 -22.91 13.16
C SER A 42 9.81 -22.49 14.63
N ARG A 43 8.85 -21.64 15.01
CA ARG A 43 8.54 -21.31 16.41
C ARG A 43 8.18 -22.55 17.22
N LYS A 44 7.25 -23.37 16.73
CA LYS A 44 6.86 -24.63 17.39
C LYS A 44 8.05 -25.57 17.59
N LYS A 45 8.92 -25.71 16.60
CA LYS A 45 10.14 -26.54 16.73
C LYS A 45 11.11 -26.01 17.77
N TYR A 46 11.22 -24.69 17.93
CA TYR A 46 12.03 -24.07 18.98
C TYR A 46 11.44 -24.32 20.37
N GLU A 47 10.13 -24.15 20.54
CA GLU A 47 9.42 -24.44 21.81
C GLU A 47 9.53 -25.92 22.22
N GLU A 48 9.56 -26.83 21.24
CA GLU A 48 9.79 -28.27 21.46
C GLU A 48 11.27 -28.65 21.67
N GLY A 49 12.19 -27.68 21.70
CA GLY A 49 13.64 -27.93 21.84
C GLY A 49 14.30 -28.60 20.63
N LYS A 50 13.60 -28.67 19.48
CA LYS A 50 14.11 -29.28 18.23
C LYS A 50 14.91 -28.32 17.36
N LYS A 51 15.04 -27.06 17.80
CA LYS A 51 15.78 -26.03 17.07
C LYS A 51 16.30 -25.00 18.07
N ASP A 52 17.54 -24.56 17.89
CA ASP A 52 18.17 -23.59 18.81
C ASP A 52 17.58 -22.18 18.69
N GLN A 53 16.99 -21.85 17.54
CA GLN A 53 16.43 -20.54 17.23
C GLN A 53 15.07 -20.64 16.54
N PRO A 54 14.11 -19.75 16.84
CA PRO A 54 12.75 -19.83 16.29
C PRO A 54 12.67 -19.38 14.82
N TYR A 55 13.72 -18.77 14.27
CA TYR A 55 13.82 -18.29 12.89
C TYR A 55 14.92 -19.02 12.10
N GLY A 56 14.95 -18.84 10.78
CA GLY A 56 16.05 -19.34 9.94
C GLY A 56 16.42 -18.34 8.87
N LEU A 57 17.70 -18.33 8.49
CA LEU A 57 18.25 -17.43 7.49
C LEU A 57 17.66 -17.69 6.10
N VAL A 58 17.28 -16.62 5.41
CA VAL A 58 16.99 -16.56 3.98
C VAL A 58 18.11 -15.75 3.35
N ASN A 59 18.97 -16.41 2.57
CA ASN A 59 20.20 -15.81 2.06
C ASN A 59 19.91 -14.68 1.05
N LYS A 60 20.71 -13.61 1.09
CA LYS A 60 20.66 -12.47 0.16
C LYS A 60 20.64 -12.91 -1.31
N ASP A 61 21.47 -13.88 -1.70
CA ASP A 61 21.56 -14.36 -3.09
C ASP A 61 20.24 -14.95 -3.61
N TRP A 62 19.41 -15.50 -2.72
CA TRP A 62 18.12 -16.07 -3.12
C TRP A 62 17.12 -15.00 -3.58
N PHE A 63 17.21 -13.77 -3.07
CA PHE A 63 16.40 -12.65 -3.55
C PHE A 63 16.77 -12.28 -4.99
N GLY A 64 18.07 -12.22 -5.29
CA GLY A 64 18.56 -12.02 -6.65
C GLY A 64 18.11 -13.12 -7.62
N ARG A 65 18.16 -14.39 -7.19
CA ARG A 65 17.65 -15.52 -7.99
C ARG A 65 16.13 -15.48 -8.15
N ALA A 66 15.39 -15.09 -7.13
CA ALA A 66 13.94 -14.93 -7.21
C ALA A 66 13.54 -13.83 -8.22
N LEU A 67 14.30 -12.73 -8.28
CA LEU A 67 14.14 -11.70 -9.31
C LEU A 67 14.41 -12.27 -10.72
N GLU A 68 15.46 -13.08 -10.91
CA GLU A 68 15.74 -13.67 -12.23
C GLU A 68 14.64 -14.67 -12.65
N ILE A 69 14.11 -15.46 -11.72
CA ILE A 69 12.93 -16.30 -11.97
C ILE A 69 11.76 -15.44 -12.44
N LEU A 70 11.52 -14.30 -11.78
CA LEU A 70 10.45 -13.37 -12.16
C LEU A 70 10.64 -12.78 -13.55
N LYS A 71 11.88 -12.41 -13.93
CA LYS A 71 12.20 -11.83 -15.24
C LYS A 71 12.08 -12.84 -16.38
N ASN A 72 12.43 -14.10 -16.12
CA ASN A 72 12.52 -15.13 -17.15
C ASN A 72 11.21 -15.89 -17.40
N ASN A 73 10.15 -15.58 -16.65
CA ASN A 73 8.86 -16.26 -16.76
C ASN A 73 7.73 -15.25 -16.90
N ILE A 74 6.86 -15.45 -17.90
CA ILE A 74 5.66 -14.62 -18.09
C ILE A 74 4.71 -14.77 -16.89
N ILE A 75 4.62 -15.97 -16.34
CA ILE A 75 3.80 -16.32 -15.18
C ILE A 75 4.68 -17.10 -14.20
N VAL A 76 4.65 -16.72 -12.94
CA VAL A 76 5.45 -17.32 -11.86
C VAL A 76 4.52 -17.96 -10.82
N GLU A 77 4.90 -19.13 -10.34
CA GLU A 77 4.20 -19.89 -9.31
C GLU A 77 5.19 -20.60 -8.38
N ALA A 78 4.71 -21.24 -7.31
CA ALA A 78 5.57 -21.82 -6.27
C ALA A 78 6.62 -22.83 -6.79
N SER A 79 6.28 -23.65 -7.80
CA SER A 79 7.16 -24.67 -8.40
C SER A 79 8.46 -24.09 -8.97
N HIS A 80 8.43 -22.85 -9.48
CA HIS A 80 9.62 -22.20 -10.05
C HIS A 80 10.72 -21.94 -9.01
N PHE A 81 10.38 -21.94 -7.72
CA PHE A 81 11.34 -21.68 -6.64
C PHE A 81 11.97 -22.94 -6.08
N GLU A 82 11.69 -24.14 -6.62
CA GLU A 82 12.15 -25.42 -6.08
C GLU A 82 13.64 -25.45 -5.73
N GLY A 83 14.47 -24.83 -6.59
CA GLY A 83 15.93 -24.69 -6.41
C GLY A 83 16.40 -23.68 -5.35
N LEU A 84 15.50 -22.93 -4.70
CA LEU A 84 15.82 -21.97 -3.63
C LEU A 84 15.60 -22.54 -2.21
N GLY A 85 15.52 -23.87 -2.08
CA GLY A 85 15.31 -24.56 -0.80
C GLY A 85 13.87 -24.45 -0.28
N LYS A 86 13.57 -24.97 0.93
CA LYS A 86 12.19 -25.23 1.42
C LYS A 86 11.26 -24.00 1.61
N ARG A 87 11.62 -22.81 1.14
CA ARG A 87 10.90 -21.53 1.36
C ARG A 87 10.27 -20.97 0.08
N HIS A 88 9.80 -21.83 -0.83
CA HIS A 88 9.18 -21.44 -2.11
C HIS A 88 8.00 -20.47 -1.94
N SER A 89 7.11 -20.79 -0.99
CA SER A 89 5.92 -19.99 -0.69
C SER A 89 6.25 -18.63 -0.10
N PHE A 90 7.39 -18.48 0.58
CA PHE A 90 7.90 -17.20 1.07
C PHE A 90 8.30 -16.31 -0.11
N PHE A 91 9.10 -16.81 -1.07
CA PHE A 91 9.51 -16.00 -2.23
C PHE A 91 8.34 -15.59 -3.11
N LEU A 92 7.38 -16.49 -3.32
CA LEU A 92 6.16 -16.16 -4.03
C LEU A 92 5.34 -15.08 -3.29
N GLY A 93 5.19 -15.19 -1.96
CA GLY A 93 4.57 -14.14 -1.14
C GLY A 93 5.33 -12.81 -1.20
N TYR A 94 6.66 -12.87 -1.11
CA TYR A 94 7.56 -11.73 -1.13
C TYR A 94 7.50 -10.98 -2.46
N LEU A 95 7.67 -11.67 -3.60
CA LEU A 95 7.58 -11.04 -4.91
C LEU A 95 6.20 -10.41 -5.15
N SER A 96 5.14 -11.00 -4.60
CA SER A 96 3.80 -10.45 -4.70
C SER A 96 3.60 -9.12 -3.96
N SER A 97 4.54 -8.76 -3.09
CA SER A 97 4.54 -7.49 -2.35
C SER A 97 5.29 -6.36 -3.07
N LEU A 98 6.03 -6.68 -4.14
CA LEU A 98 6.72 -5.68 -4.95
C LEU A 98 5.71 -4.86 -5.77
N PRO A 99 5.80 -3.51 -5.78
CA PRO A 99 4.80 -2.66 -6.45
C PRO A 99 4.62 -2.94 -7.96
N PHE A 100 5.66 -3.44 -8.63
CA PHE A 100 5.63 -3.76 -10.07
C PHE A 100 5.19 -5.20 -10.39
N VAL A 101 4.76 -5.96 -9.39
CA VAL A 101 4.26 -7.34 -9.55
C VAL A 101 2.76 -7.35 -9.29
N LYS A 102 2.00 -8.08 -10.12
CA LYS A 102 0.58 -8.32 -9.92
C LYS A 102 0.29 -9.78 -9.61
N LYS A 103 -0.64 -10.00 -8.70
CA LYS A 103 -1.23 -11.33 -8.42
C LYS A 103 -2.25 -11.65 -9.50
N ILE A 104 -2.24 -12.90 -9.95
CA ILE A 104 -3.27 -13.45 -10.83
C ILE A 104 -3.87 -14.68 -10.14
N GLU A 105 -4.91 -15.26 -10.74
CA GLU A 105 -5.62 -16.42 -10.19
C GLU A 105 -4.69 -17.60 -9.89
N ASN A 106 -5.12 -18.48 -8.99
CA ASN A 106 -4.41 -19.71 -8.62
C ASN A 106 -3.01 -19.48 -8.03
N ASN A 107 -2.84 -18.42 -7.22
CA ASN A 107 -1.58 -18.08 -6.55
C ASN A 107 -0.42 -17.84 -7.51
N LYS A 108 -0.69 -17.31 -8.69
CA LYS A 108 0.32 -17.00 -9.70
C LYS A 108 0.65 -15.51 -9.70
N LEU A 109 1.81 -15.16 -10.23
CA LEU A 109 2.30 -13.79 -10.36
C LEU A 109 2.69 -13.47 -11.79
N LYS A 110 2.62 -12.19 -12.14
CA LYS A 110 3.15 -11.64 -13.39
C LYS A 110 3.70 -10.22 -13.13
N ILE A 111 4.72 -9.81 -13.87
CA ILE A 111 5.19 -8.42 -13.88
C ILE A 111 4.07 -7.53 -14.49
N LYS A 112 3.80 -6.37 -13.89
CA LYS A 112 2.86 -5.40 -14.46
C LYS A 112 3.41 -4.90 -15.81
N GLN A 113 2.53 -4.77 -16.80
CA GLN A 113 2.90 -4.33 -18.13
C GLN A 113 2.17 -3.03 -18.46
N PHE A 114 2.93 -2.05 -18.91
CA PHE A 114 2.50 -0.72 -19.29
C PHE A 114 3.04 -0.40 -20.68
N THR A 115 2.53 0.66 -21.29
CA THR A 115 3.04 1.20 -22.55
C THR A 115 3.63 2.59 -22.36
N THR A 116 4.42 3.05 -23.33
CA THR A 116 4.94 4.43 -23.34
C THR A 116 3.85 5.51 -23.29
N LEU A 117 2.58 5.18 -23.60
CA LEU A 117 1.44 6.10 -23.51
C LEU A 117 0.98 6.36 -22.07
N GLU A 118 1.43 5.56 -21.10
CA GLU A 118 1.09 5.72 -19.68
C GLU A 118 2.16 6.52 -18.92
N LEU A 119 3.16 7.05 -19.63
CA LEU A 119 4.24 7.86 -19.07
C LEU A 119 4.18 9.29 -19.63
N PRO A 120 4.37 10.34 -18.81
CA PRO A 120 4.14 11.73 -19.21
C PRO A 120 5.12 12.24 -20.28
N GLU A 121 4.64 12.96 -21.29
CA GLU A 121 5.48 13.54 -22.36
C GLU A 121 5.88 15.00 -22.09
N SER A 122 5.12 15.71 -21.25
CA SER A 122 5.26 17.15 -20.96
C SER A 122 5.62 17.40 -19.51
N THR A 123 6.02 18.63 -19.16
CA THR A 123 6.00 19.04 -17.75
C THR A 123 4.54 19.17 -17.29
N ILE A 124 4.33 19.24 -15.99
CA ILE A 124 3.00 19.45 -15.43
C ILE A 124 2.46 20.84 -15.81
N ASP A 125 3.30 21.87 -15.77
CA ASP A 125 2.92 23.23 -16.17
C ASP A 125 2.47 23.31 -17.63
N GLN A 126 3.15 22.58 -18.53
CA GLN A 126 2.74 22.49 -19.94
C GLN A 126 1.37 21.82 -20.11
N ALA A 127 1.10 20.78 -19.32
CA ALA A 127 -0.20 20.11 -19.34
C ALA A 127 -1.30 21.04 -18.79
N LEU A 128 -1.06 21.70 -17.66
CA LEU A 128 -2.04 22.60 -17.03
C LEU A 128 -2.26 23.88 -17.84
N ALA A 129 -1.23 24.40 -18.52
CA ALA A 129 -1.39 25.50 -19.47
C ALA A 129 -2.34 25.10 -20.61
N MET A 130 -2.16 23.90 -21.18
CA MET A 130 -3.09 23.37 -22.18
C MET A 130 -4.50 23.18 -21.61
N LEU A 131 -4.64 22.69 -20.38
CA LEU A 131 -5.95 22.53 -19.73
C LEU A 131 -6.71 23.86 -19.68
N THR A 132 -6.04 24.93 -19.29
CA THR A 132 -6.62 26.28 -19.26
C THR A 132 -7.10 26.74 -20.64
N GLU A 133 -6.31 26.53 -21.69
CA GLU A 133 -6.70 26.89 -23.07
C GLU A 133 -7.95 26.10 -23.54
N LEU A 134 -8.03 24.81 -23.19
CA LEU A 134 -9.20 23.98 -23.49
C LEU A 134 -10.44 24.45 -22.72
N ILE A 135 -10.30 24.82 -21.44
CA ILE A 135 -11.38 25.37 -20.62
C ILE A 135 -11.89 26.70 -21.20
N ASN A 136 -10.98 27.53 -21.72
CA ASN A 136 -11.30 28.80 -22.35
C ASN A 136 -11.94 28.63 -23.75
N GLY A 137 -12.00 27.41 -24.28
CA GLY A 137 -12.54 27.14 -25.61
C GLY A 137 -11.68 27.68 -26.75
N GLU A 138 -10.37 27.86 -26.53
CA GLU A 138 -9.45 28.38 -27.55
C GLU A 138 -9.32 27.41 -28.74
N TYR A 139 -9.36 26.10 -28.46
CA TYR A 139 -9.38 25.02 -29.45
C TYR A 139 -9.78 23.69 -28.80
N ASN A 140 -10.02 22.65 -29.61
CA ASN A 140 -10.27 21.29 -29.12
C ASN A 140 -8.97 20.48 -29.08
N ALA A 141 -8.81 19.60 -28.09
CA ALA A 141 -7.61 18.77 -28.00
C ALA A 141 -7.39 17.87 -29.23
N SER A 142 -8.45 17.52 -29.96
CA SER A 142 -8.39 16.78 -31.23
C SER A 142 -7.92 17.64 -32.42
N SER A 143 -8.13 18.97 -32.40
CA SER A 143 -7.90 19.88 -33.53
C SER A 143 -6.51 20.54 -33.57
N ILE A 144 -5.53 20.03 -32.80
CA ILE A 144 -4.17 20.64 -32.69
C ILE A 144 -3.53 20.90 -34.05
N ARG A 145 -3.62 19.96 -35.00
CA ARG A 145 -3.00 20.08 -36.33
C ARG A 145 -3.71 21.06 -37.25
N GLU A 146 -4.99 21.32 -36.99
CA GLU A 146 -5.81 22.25 -37.78
C GLU A 146 -5.56 23.69 -37.31
N VAL A 147 -5.37 23.88 -36.00
CA VAL A 147 -5.24 25.20 -35.37
C VAL A 147 -3.80 25.72 -35.44
N PHE A 148 -2.80 24.88 -35.19
CA PHE A 148 -1.40 25.32 -35.11
C PHE A 148 -0.64 24.93 -36.36
N GLN A 149 0.00 25.89 -37.03
CA GLN A 149 0.78 25.64 -38.26
C GLN A 149 2.25 25.27 -37.98
N ASP A 150 2.80 25.67 -36.83
CA ASP A 150 4.19 25.41 -36.46
C ASP A 150 4.38 23.98 -35.89
N ASP A 151 5.29 23.21 -36.49
CA ASP A 151 5.58 21.83 -36.12
C ASP A 151 6.00 21.67 -34.65
N ASN A 152 6.78 22.62 -34.13
CA ASN A 152 7.23 22.55 -32.75
C ASN A 152 6.07 22.75 -31.77
N THR A 153 5.20 23.71 -32.05
CA THR A 153 3.97 23.98 -31.29
C THR A 153 3.04 22.78 -31.33
N GLN A 154 2.76 22.23 -32.53
CA GLN A 154 1.95 21.02 -32.66
C GLN A 154 2.51 19.87 -31.81
N ARG A 155 3.84 19.67 -31.83
CA ARG A 155 4.50 18.63 -31.03
C ARG A 155 4.34 18.87 -29.53
N LEU A 156 4.56 20.09 -29.05
CA LEU A 156 4.42 20.43 -27.63
C LEU A 156 2.97 20.29 -27.13
N LYS A 157 1.99 20.72 -27.94
CA LYS A 157 0.57 20.53 -27.65
C LYS A 157 0.18 19.05 -27.65
N SER A 158 0.63 18.27 -28.64
CA SER A 158 0.35 16.83 -28.68
C SER A 158 0.92 16.08 -27.48
N ARG A 159 2.07 16.51 -26.96
CA ARG A 159 2.68 15.95 -25.75
C ARG A 159 1.85 16.30 -24.51
N SER A 160 1.45 17.57 -24.38
CA SER A 160 0.63 18.05 -23.28
C SER A 160 -0.74 17.38 -23.26
N ARG A 161 -1.34 17.14 -24.43
CA ARG A 161 -2.58 16.37 -24.60
C ARG A 161 -2.48 14.97 -24.03
N GLN A 162 -1.41 14.24 -24.35
CA GLN A 162 -1.19 12.91 -23.80
C GLN A 162 -1.02 12.94 -22.29
N SER A 163 -0.31 13.94 -21.77
CA SER A 163 -0.18 14.15 -20.33
C SER A 163 -1.51 14.48 -19.65
N LEU A 164 -2.40 15.26 -20.27
CA LEU A 164 -3.76 15.49 -19.75
C LEU A 164 -4.62 14.22 -19.76
N ARG A 165 -4.46 13.34 -20.75
CA ARG A 165 -5.09 12.01 -20.77
C ARG A 165 -4.60 11.14 -19.61
N ILE A 166 -3.29 11.09 -19.38
CA ILE A 166 -2.70 10.36 -18.24
C ILE A 166 -3.23 10.89 -16.90
N LEU A 167 -3.43 12.20 -16.80
CA LEU A 167 -4.01 12.87 -15.63
C LEU A 167 -5.54 12.75 -15.55
N GLY A 168 -6.21 12.04 -16.46
CA GLY A 168 -7.66 11.85 -16.43
C GLY A 168 -8.51 13.08 -16.75
N TYR A 169 -7.90 14.17 -17.23
CA TYR A 169 -8.66 15.32 -17.73
C TYR A 169 -9.24 15.06 -19.12
N LEU A 170 -8.59 14.20 -19.90
CA LEU A 170 -9.04 13.81 -21.23
C LEU A 170 -9.33 12.31 -21.27
N ASP A 171 -10.36 11.91 -22.03
CA ASP A 171 -10.62 10.51 -22.34
C ASP A 171 -9.72 9.98 -23.49
N GLU A 172 -9.98 8.76 -23.95
CA GLU A 172 -9.24 8.15 -25.06
C GLU A 172 -9.46 8.83 -26.43
N ASN A 173 -10.57 9.57 -26.58
CA ASN A 173 -10.88 10.37 -27.77
C ASN A 173 -10.39 11.83 -27.64
N PHE A 174 -9.74 12.16 -26.53
CA PHE A 174 -9.32 13.51 -26.16
C PHE A 174 -10.46 14.50 -25.89
N GLU A 175 -11.62 14.01 -25.44
CA GLU A 175 -12.70 14.84 -24.93
C GLU A 175 -12.45 15.23 -23.46
N LEU A 176 -12.78 16.48 -23.11
CA LEU A 176 -12.55 17.02 -21.77
C LEU A 176 -13.58 16.47 -20.78
N LEU A 177 -13.10 15.75 -19.76
CA LEU A 177 -13.93 15.05 -18.78
C LEU A 177 -14.32 15.95 -17.59
N HIS A 178 -13.40 16.78 -17.13
CA HIS A 178 -13.61 17.73 -16.04
C HIS A 178 -12.60 18.87 -16.11
N THR A 179 -12.87 19.97 -15.39
CA THR A 179 -12.10 21.22 -15.50
C THR A 179 -11.41 21.64 -14.20
N ASP A 180 -11.53 20.84 -13.13
CA ASP A 180 -10.91 21.15 -11.84
C ASP A 180 -9.39 20.99 -11.89
N GLY A 181 -8.71 22.09 -12.18
CA GLY A 181 -7.25 22.21 -12.16
C GLY A 181 -6.68 22.61 -10.79
N SER A 182 -7.44 22.47 -9.69
CA SER A 182 -6.93 22.76 -8.35
C SER A 182 -5.74 21.88 -8.01
N PHE A 183 -4.84 22.39 -7.16
CA PHE A 183 -3.65 21.66 -6.75
C PHE A 183 -3.97 20.26 -6.19
N ASN A 184 -5.00 20.16 -5.35
CA ASN A 184 -5.42 18.90 -4.74
C ASN A 184 -5.94 17.90 -5.78
N GLN A 185 -6.73 18.37 -6.75
CA GLN A 185 -7.22 17.52 -7.83
C GLN A 185 -6.09 17.05 -8.75
N VAL A 186 -5.16 17.94 -9.12
CA VAL A 186 -3.97 17.57 -9.92
C VAL A 186 -3.13 16.53 -9.19
N LYS A 187 -2.86 16.72 -7.90
CA LYS A 187 -2.12 15.77 -7.05
C LYS A 187 -2.82 14.40 -6.99
N LYS A 188 -4.13 14.37 -6.80
CA LYS A 188 -4.94 13.14 -6.85
C LYS A 188 -4.81 12.44 -8.20
N ASN A 189 -4.92 13.18 -9.29
CA ASN A 189 -4.80 12.66 -10.65
C ASN A 189 -3.40 12.09 -10.95
N ILE A 190 -2.33 12.73 -10.45
CA ILE A 190 -0.96 12.21 -10.54
C ILE A 190 -0.86 10.84 -9.85
N LEU A 191 -1.44 10.70 -8.65
CA LEU A 191 -1.44 9.44 -7.90
C LEU A 191 -2.37 8.36 -8.46
N HIS A 192 -3.39 8.74 -9.23
CA HIS A 192 -4.25 7.78 -9.93
C HIS A 192 -3.61 7.20 -11.20
N ALA A 193 -2.63 7.90 -11.80
CA ALA A 193 -1.95 7.40 -12.99
C ALA A 193 -1.17 6.11 -12.66
N PRO A 194 -1.51 4.94 -13.23
CA PRO A 194 -1.07 3.65 -12.72
C PRO A 194 0.46 3.46 -12.61
N PHE A 195 1.20 3.90 -13.63
CA PHE A 195 2.66 3.81 -13.62
C PHE A 195 3.29 4.79 -12.63
N ILE A 196 2.75 6.00 -12.51
CA ILE A 196 3.24 7.03 -11.58
C ILE A 196 3.00 6.60 -10.14
N HIS A 197 1.82 6.05 -9.84
CA HIS A 197 1.52 5.45 -8.55
C HIS A 197 2.54 4.37 -8.17
N MET A 198 2.84 3.46 -9.11
CA MET A 198 3.86 2.42 -8.89
C MET A 198 5.24 3.02 -8.59
N VAL A 199 5.65 4.07 -9.29
CA VAL A 199 6.90 4.81 -9.02
C VAL A 199 6.87 5.39 -7.60
N PHE A 200 5.79 6.07 -7.21
CA PHE A 200 5.63 6.63 -5.87
C PHE A 200 5.72 5.56 -4.77
N GLU A 201 5.04 4.41 -4.94
CA GLU A 201 5.12 3.29 -3.98
C GLU A 201 6.52 2.70 -3.87
N LEU A 202 7.30 2.69 -4.97
CA LEU A 202 8.68 2.23 -4.94
C LEU A 202 9.60 3.20 -4.19
N LEU A 203 9.42 4.51 -4.39
CA LEU A 203 10.23 5.56 -3.75
C LEU A 203 10.14 5.52 -2.22
N LYS A 204 9.02 5.05 -1.64
CA LYS A 204 8.86 4.82 -0.19
C LYS A 204 9.93 3.89 0.41
N TYR A 205 10.55 3.04 -0.41
CA TYR A 205 11.57 2.07 0.00
C TYR A 205 13.00 2.49 -0.40
N MET A 206 13.17 3.72 -0.89
CA MET A 206 14.44 4.23 -1.42
C MET A 206 15.02 5.40 -0.61
N SER A 207 14.65 5.56 0.65
CA SER A 207 15.12 6.68 1.49
C SER A 207 16.65 6.69 1.69
N SER A 208 17.31 5.53 1.60
CA SER A 208 18.77 5.41 1.69
C SER A 208 19.51 5.60 0.36
N TYR A 209 18.78 5.84 -0.74
CA TYR A 209 19.34 5.94 -2.08
C TYR A 209 19.51 7.41 -2.49
N THR A 210 20.56 7.73 -3.24
CA THR A 210 20.71 9.07 -3.83
C THR A 210 19.69 9.28 -4.96
N TYR A 211 19.46 10.53 -5.35
CA TYR A 211 18.58 10.86 -6.48
C TYR A 211 18.95 10.09 -7.76
N ASP A 212 20.23 10.06 -8.11
CA ASP A 212 20.70 9.35 -9.32
C ASP A 212 20.48 7.84 -9.23
N GLN A 213 20.68 7.25 -8.05
CA GLN A 213 20.40 5.83 -7.82
C GLN A 213 18.91 5.52 -7.94
N LYS A 214 18.03 6.42 -7.44
CA LYS A 214 16.57 6.30 -7.62
C LYS A 214 16.20 6.33 -9.10
N ILE A 215 16.74 7.27 -9.88
CA ILE A 215 16.50 7.36 -11.33
C ILE A 215 16.95 6.06 -12.02
N GLN A 216 18.17 5.59 -11.76
CA GLN A 216 18.70 4.38 -12.37
C GLN A 216 17.85 3.15 -12.04
N LEU A 217 17.43 2.99 -10.78
CA LEU A 217 16.59 1.89 -10.35
C LEU A 217 15.19 1.94 -10.98
N LEU A 218 14.58 3.13 -11.04
CA LEU A 218 13.29 3.33 -11.71
C LEU A 218 13.38 3.05 -13.22
N MET A 219 14.52 3.36 -13.86
CA MET A 219 14.78 2.97 -15.26
C MET A 219 14.90 1.45 -15.42
N GLU A 220 15.65 0.76 -14.52
CA GLU A 220 15.72 -0.72 -14.53
C GLU A 220 14.31 -1.34 -14.40
N ILE A 221 13.44 -0.77 -13.56
CA ILE A 221 12.04 -1.23 -13.43
C ILE A 221 11.23 -0.88 -14.67
N ALA A 222 11.42 0.29 -15.28
CA ALA A 222 10.77 0.67 -16.53
C ALA A 222 11.12 -0.30 -17.67
N TYR A 223 12.37 -0.76 -17.78
CA TYR A 223 12.76 -1.77 -18.77
C TYR A 223 12.05 -3.12 -18.61
N LEU A 224 11.66 -3.47 -17.37
CA LEU A 224 10.93 -4.69 -17.09
C LEU A 224 9.42 -4.56 -17.32
N THR A 225 8.88 -3.35 -17.23
CA THR A 225 7.44 -3.12 -17.09
C THR A 225 6.85 -2.34 -18.26
N VAL A 226 7.64 -1.60 -19.03
CA VAL A 226 7.16 -0.70 -20.09
C VAL A 226 7.62 -1.15 -21.47
N VAL A 227 6.67 -1.25 -22.38
CA VAL A 227 6.92 -1.46 -23.81
C VAL A 227 6.50 -0.26 -24.65
N SER A 228 7.10 -0.12 -25.83
CA SER A 228 6.69 0.83 -26.85
C SER A 228 5.24 0.59 -27.26
N SER A 229 4.44 1.67 -27.25
CA SER A 229 3.07 1.64 -27.76
C SER A 229 2.95 1.40 -29.27
N ARG A 230 4.05 1.50 -30.02
CA ARG A 230 4.05 1.37 -31.49
C ARG A 230 4.38 -0.03 -31.97
N ASP A 231 5.37 -0.67 -31.36
CA ASP A 231 5.95 -1.93 -31.81
C ASP A 231 6.08 -2.97 -30.69
N HIS A 232 5.62 -2.66 -29.48
CA HIS A 232 5.67 -3.53 -28.30
C HIS A 232 7.08 -4.00 -27.89
N THR A 233 8.13 -3.37 -28.40
CA THR A 233 9.52 -3.60 -27.97
C THR A 233 9.78 -2.95 -26.60
N PRO A 234 10.80 -3.39 -25.84
CA PRO A 234 11.17 -2.73 -24.59
C PRO A 234 11.43 -1.24 -24.76
N ILE A 235 11.07 -0.43 -23.76
CA ILE A 235 11.30 1.02 -23.80
C ILE A 235 12.78 1.34 -24.02
N LYS A 236 13.06 2.27 -24.94
CA LYS A 236 14.42 2.76 -25.19
C LYS A 236 14.96 3.55 -24.00
N GLU A 237 16.25 3.43 -23.73
CA GLU A 237 16.93 4.11 -22.62
C GLU A 237 16.68 5.62 -22.58
N SER A 238 16.88 6.32 -23.70
CA SER A 238 16.64 7.77 -23.77
C SER A 238 15.18 8.16 -23.52
N VAL A 239 14.23 7.28 -23.86
CA VAL A 239 12.81 7.49 -23.58
C VAL A 239 12.55 7.24 -22.10
N ALA A 240 13.09 6.16 -21.52
CA ALA A 240 12.95 5.87 -20.10
C ALA A 240 13.52 7.01 -19.23
N ASP A 241 14.77 7.43 -19.46
CA ASP A 241 15.43 8.51 -18.71
C ASP A 241 14.60 9.79 -18.69
N TYR A 242 14.20 10.26 -19.88
CA TYR A 242 13.40 11.47 -20.03
C TYR A 242 12.03 11.37 -19.33
N ARG A 243 11.36 10.22 -19.44
CA ARG A 243 10.02 10.02 -18.87
C ARG A 243 10.05 9.86 -17.36
N ILE A 244 11.02 9.12 -16.82
CA ILE A 244 11.20 8.97 -15.38
C ILE A 244 11.50 10.33 -14.73
N LYS A 245 12.38 11.15 -15.33
CA LYS A 245 12.65 12.51 -14.83
C LYS A 245 11.40 13.40 -14.81
N LYS A 246 10.50 13.26 -15.79
CA LYS A 246 9.21 13.95 -15.76
C LYS A 246 8.30 13.49 -14.65
N ILE A 247 8.24 12.18 -14.41
CA ILE A 247 7.47 11.63 -13.29
C ILE A 247 8.00 12.20 -11.97
N MET A 248 9.32 12.25 -11.77
CA MET A 248 9.92 12.88 -10.59
C MET A 248 9.53 14.36 -10.49
N SER A 249 9.59 15.12 -11.60
CA SER A 249 9.14 16.51 -11.62
C SER A 249 7.66 16.68 -11.29
N TRP A 250 6.79 15.76 -11.74
CA TRP A 250 5.35 15.78 -11.43
C TRP A 250 5.10 15.47 -9.95
N LEU A 251 5.78 14.47 -9.39
CA LEU A 251 5.69 14.13 -7.97
C LEU A 251 6.19 15.29 -7.09
N LYS A 252 7.28 15.96 -7.49
CA LYS A 252 7.80 17.15 -6.81
C LYS A 252 6.81 18.32 -6.88
N PHE A 253 6.22 18.59 -8.04
CA PHE A 253 5.16 19.60 -8.16
C PHE A 253 4.00 19.32 -7.19
N ALA A 254 3.55 18.05 -7.13
CA ALA A 254 2.50 17.61 -6.23
C ALA A 254 2.90 17.57 -4.74
N GLN A 255 4.12 18.01 -4.42
CA GLN A 255 4.74 17.98 -3.09
C GLN A 255 4.84 16.58 -2.48
N LEU A 256 4.75 15.52 -3.29
CA LEU A 256 4.80 14.12 -2.87
C LEU A 256 6.21 13.65 -2.55
N ILE A 257 7.21 14.32 -3.14
CA ILE A 257 8.61 14.08 -2.89
C ILE A 257 9.37 15.39 -2.73
N ASP A 258 10.49 15.33 -2.00
CA ASP A 258 11.45 16.43 -1.89
C ASP A 258 12.38 16.52 -3.10
N ASP A 259 13.36 17.43 -3.03
CA ASP A 259 14.35 17.67 -4.10
C ASP A 259 15.30 16.49 -4.32
N ASP A 260 15.52 15.67 -3.29
CA ASP A 260 16.33 14.46 -3.34
C ASP A 260 15.50 13.22 -3.74
N GLY A 261 14.20 13.41 -4.02
CA GLY A 261 13.25 12.37 -4.40
C GLY A 261 12.86 11.44 -3.26
N ASN A 262 12.98 11.86 -1.99
CA ASN A 262 12.41 11.15 -0.86
C ASN A 262 10.92 11.46 -0.74
N VAL A 263 10.14 10.46 -0.38
CA VAL A 263 8.70 10.66 -0.14
C VAL A 263 8.51 11.56 1.07
N ILE A 264 7.73 12.62 0.88
CA ILE A 264 7.31 13.50 1.96
C ILE A 264 6.15 12.81 2.67
N ASP A 265 6.27 12.59 3.98
CA ASP A 265 5.20 12.05 4.80
C ASP A 265 4.06 13.07 4.87
N MET A 266 3.17 13.00 3.89
CA MET A 266 1.90 13.68 3.96
C MET A 266 1.03 12.90 4.92
N GLY A 267 1.00 13.33 6.19
CA GLY A 267 -0.06 12.94 7.10
C GLY A 267 -1.39 13.04 6.37
N ILE A 268 -1.96 11.90 6.00
CA ILE A 268 -3.05 11.82 5.03
C ILE A 268 -4.24 12.56 5.61
N GLU A 269 -4.58 13.70 5.01
CA GLU A 269 -5.94 14.24 5.06
C GLU A 269 -6.85 13.20 4.43
N ASN A 270 -7.68 12.59 5.29
CA ASN A 270 -8.72 11.68 4.91
C ASN A 270 -9.72 12.40 4.00
N ASP A 271 -9.61 12.21 2.69
CA ASP A 271 -10.77 12.35 1.82
C ASP A 271 -10.84 11.20 0.82
N SER A 272 -11.54 10.14 1.26
CA SER A 272 -12.17 9.12 0.43
C SER A 272 -11.34 8.52 -0.71
N ASP A 273 -10.45 7.58 -0.39
CA ASP A 273 -9.91 6.62 -1.38
C ASP A 273 -10.38 5.20 -1.07
N GLN A 274 -11.10 4.61 -2.03
CA GLN A 274 -11.44 3.20 -2.02
C GLN A 274 -10.27 2.39 -2.61
N ASN A 275 -9.80 1.42 -1.82
CA ASN A 275 -8.95 0.28 -2.22
C ASN A 275 -7.42 0.48 -2.36
N LEU A 276 -6.77 0.91 -1.28
CA LEU A 276 -5.46 0.37 -0.88
C LEU A 276 -5.46 0.12 0.64
N ASN A 277 -5.50 -1.16 1.05
CA ASN A 277 -5.46 -1.62 2.46
C ASN A 277 -6.19 -0.72 3.46
N LYS A 278 -7.53 -0.70 3.37
CA LYS A 278 -8.36 0.00 4.35
C LYS A 278 -8.22 -0.69 5.71
N ARG A 279 -7.31 -0.20 6.54
CA ARG A 279 -7.35 -0.42 7.99
C ARG A 279 -8.58 0.32 8.48
N ASN A 280 -9.56 -0.41 9.02
CA ASN A 280 -10.71 0.23 9.63
C ASN A 280 -10.32 0.73 11.02
N TYR A 281 -10.98 1.81 11.42
CA TYR A 281 -10.84 2.38 12.74
C TYR A 281 -12.14 2.18 13.49
N TRP A 282 -12.01 1.64 14.69
CA TRP A 282 -13.11 1.33 15.57
C TRP A 282 -13.03 2.18 16.83
N TRP A 283 -14.17 2.47 17.41
CA TRP A 283 -14.27 3.14 18.70
C TRP A 283 -14.97 2.21 19.67
N VAL A 284 -14.34 1.94 20.81
CA VAL A 284 -14.94 1.13 21.87
C VAL A 284 -15.07 1.95 23.15
N ASN A 285 -16.27 1.97 23.72
CA ASN A 285 -16.53 2.58 25.01
C ASN A 285 -16.34 1.52 26.10
N GLN A 286 -15.19 1.53 26.76
CA GLN A 286 -14.87 0.60 27.84
C GLN A 286 -15.35 1.20 29.17
N GLY A 287 -16.34 0.56 29.77
CA GLY A 287 -16.87 0.95 31.06
C GLY A 287 -16.09 0.31 32.21
N GLN A 288 -16.81 -0.40 33.06
CA GLN A 288 -16.26 -1.07 34.25
C GLN A 288 -15.36 -2.29 33.92
N THR A 289 -15.34 -2.75 32.67
CA THR A 289 -14.62 -3.95 32.21
C THR A 289 -13.22 -3.68 31.65
N LEU A 290 -12.80 -2.41 31.61
CA LEU A 290 -11.51 -1.98 31.02
C LEU A 290 -10.31 -2.77 31.54
N LYS A 291 -10.23 -2.99 32.86
CA LYS A 291 -9.08 -3.64 33.49
C LYS A 291 -8.95 -5.09 33.02
N ASP A 292 -10.05 -5.85 33.07
CA ASP A 292 -10.05 -7.26 32.71
C ASP A 292 -9.85 -7.46 31.18
N GLU A 293 -10.42 -6.57 30.36
CA GLU A 293 -10.23 -6.56 28.90
C GLU A 293 -8.78 -6.27 28.51
N ARG A 294 -8.16 -5.28 29.17
CA ARG A 294 -6.77 -4.90 28.93
C ARG A 294 -5.81 -5.99 29.38
N ASP A 295 -5.95 -6.45 30.62
CA ASP A 295 -5.05 -7.46 31.19
C ASP A 295 -5.21 -8.82 30.46
N GLY A 296 -6.40 -9.10 29.93
CA GLY A 296 -6.69 -10.30 29.14
C GLY A 296 -6.38 -10.21 27.64
N GLY A 297 -6.07 -9.01 27.11
CA GLY A 297 -5.79 -8.80 25.69
C GLY A 297 -6.98 -9.09 24.77
N PHE A 298 -8.18 -8.65 25.15
CA PHE A 298 -9.38 -8.81 24.32
C PHE A 298 -10.38 -7.66 24.52
N LEU A 299 -11.33 -7.56 23.60
CA LEU A 299 -12.58 -6.82 23.75
C LEU A 299 -13.72 -7.81 23.77
N TRP A 300 -14.73 -7.57 24.61
CA TRP A 300 -15.85 -8.48 24.75
C TRP A 300 -17.20 -7.76 24.75
N ALA A 301 -18.19 -8.40 24.11
CA ALA A 301 -19.52 -7.84 23.93
C ALA A 301 -20.59 -8.95 24.00
N PRO A 302 -21.70 -8.78 24.75
CA PRO A 302 -22.72 -9.79 24.88
C PRO A 302 -23.70 -9.64 23.71
N LYS A 303 -24.30 -10.76 23.26
CA LYS A 303 -25.27 -10.67 22.16
C LYS A 303 -26.62 -10.09 22.60
N LYS A 304 -26.92 -10.16 23.90
CA LYS A 304 -28.17 -9.70 24.52
C LYS A 304 -27.89 -8.96 25.82
N SER A 305 -28.75 -8.03 26.19
CA SER A 305 -28.77 -7.46 27.54
C SER A 305 -29.27 -8.49 28.56
N LYS A 306 -29.04 -8.25 29.86
CA LYS A 306 -29.61 -9.06 30.97
C LYS A 306 -31.14 -9.21 30.92
N ARG A 307 -31.84 -8.34 30.18
CA ARG A 307 -33.31 -8.39 30.00
C ARG A 307 -33.71 -9.11 28.71
N GLY A 308 -32.77 -9.79 28.03
CA GLY A 308 -33.00 -10.56 26.81
C GLY A 308 -33.09 -9.74 25.52
N THR A 309 -32.95 -8.41 25.58
CA THR A 309 -33.02 -7.53 24.42
C THR A 309 -31.76 -7.67 23.56
N PRO A 310 -31.85 -7.95 22.24
CA PRO A 310 -30.70 -7.96 21.34
C PRO A 310 -30.02 -6.59 21.27
N LEU A 311 -28.69 -6.56 21.35
CA LEU A 311 -27.93 -5.31 21.28
C LEU A 311 -27.22 -5.22 19.92
N THR A 312 -27.78 -4.42 18.99
CA THR A 312 -27.34 -4.33 17.59
C THR A 312 -25.94 -3.75 17.40
N HIS A 313 -25.42 -2.93 18.32
CA HIS A 313 -24.05 -2.39 18.27
C HIS A 313 -22.95 -3.42 18.64
N HIS A 314 -23.33 -4.55 19.26
CA HIS A 314 -22.38 -5.56 19.75
C HIS A 314 -21.99 -6.60 18.69
N THR A 315 -22.57 -6.52 17.49
CA THR A 315 -22.13 -7.27 16.30
C THR A 315 -21.05 -6.54 15.51
N ASP A 316 -20.76 -5.26 15.80
CA ASP A 316 -19.74 -4.50 15.05
C ASP A 316 -18.33 -5.03 15.29
N LEU A 317 -18.06 -5.66 16.44
CA LEU A 317 -16.83 -6.39 16.69
C LEU A 317 -16.58 -7.53 15.69
N LEU A 318 -17.65 -8.12 15.12
CA LEU A 318 -17.53 -9.17 14.09
C LEU A 318 -17.03 -8.61 12.75
N LYS A 319 -17.13 -7.29 12.54
CA LYS A 319 -16.69 -6.63 11.31
C LYS A 319 -15.19 -6.30 11.35
N ALA A 320 -14.61 -6.17 12.54
CA ALA A 320 -13.19 -5.87 12.72
C ALA A 320 -12.32 -7.02 12.19
N GLN A 321 -11.26 -6.66 11.45
CA GLN A 321 -10.31 -7.60 10.87
C GLN A 321 -8.91 -7.44 11.49
N PRO A 322 -8.08 -8.49 11.47
CA PRO A 322 -6.68 -8.37 11.88
C PRO A 322 -5.96 -7.22 11.17
N GLY A 323 -5.31 -6.34 11.94
CA GLY A 323 -4.66 -5.12 11.46
C GLY A 323 -5.51 -3.84 11.49
N ASP A 324 -6.79 -3.93 11.88
CA ASP A 324 -7.61 -2.77 12.21
C ASP A 324 -7.17 -2.14 13.55
N TRP A 325 -7.46 -0.85 13.73
CA TRP A 325 -7.16 -0.11 14.96
C TRP A 325 -8.42 0.20 15.76
N VAL A 326 -8.34 0.06 17.07
CA VAL A 326 -9.44 0.35 18.01
C VAL A 326 -9.00 1.43 19.00
N PHE A 327 -9.77 2.52 19.08
CA PHE A 327 -9.60 3.54 20.11
C PHE A 327 -10.37 3.14 21.36
N ALA A 328 -9.64 2.89 22.45
CA ALA A 328 -10.20 2.50 23.74
C ALA A 328 -10.54 3.75 24.58
N TYR A 329 -11.83 4.07 24.59
CA TYR A 329 -12.37 5.25 25.26
C TYR A 329 -13.05 4.89 26.59
N SER A 330 -12.72 5.61 27.65
CA SER A 330 -13.42 5.53 28.93
C SER A 330 -13.30 6.83 29.71
N GLN A 331 -14.26 7.11 30.59
CA GLN A 331 -14.21 8.25 31.53
C GLN A 331 -13.85 9.62 30.90
N GLY A 332 -14.30 9.89 29.66
CA GLY A 332 -14.03 11.17 29.02
C GLY A 332 -12.78 11.22 28.13
N ALA A 333 -11.96 10.17 28.08
CA ALA A 333 -10.69 10.18 27.35
C ALA A 333 -10.37 8.86 26.62
N ILE A 334 -9.49 8.92 25.63
CA ILE A 334 -8.85 7.75 25.02
C ILE A 334 -7.57 7.46 25.81
N HIS A 335 -7.50 6.26 26.38
CA HIS A 335 -6.38 5.84 27.23
C HIS A 335 -5.39 4.94 26.49
N SER A 336 -5.87 4.22 25.49
CA SER A 336 -5.06 3.27 24.72
C SER A 336 -5.59 3.15 23.30
N ILE A 337 -4.72 2.68 22.42
CA ILE A 337 -5.07 2.21 21.09
C ILE A 337 -4.79 0.71 21.02
N CYS A 338 -5.65 -0.03 20.34
CA CYS A 338 -5.50 -1.48 20.23
C CYS A 338 -5.37 -1.89 18.77
N GLU A 339 -4.41 -2.76 18.46
CA GLU A 339 -4.37 -3.44 17.17
C GLU A 339 -5.18 -4.73 17.25
N VAL A 340 -6.08 -4.96 16.29
CA VAL A 340 -6.81 -6.22 16.19
C VAL A 340 -5.88 -7.33 15.72
N THR A 341 -5.75 -8.40 16.51
CA THR A 341 -4.80 -9.49 16.22
C THR A 341 -5.49 -10.72 15.64
N ASN A 342 -6.78 -10.93 15.90
CA ASN A 342 -7.60 -11.99 15.30
C ASN A 342 -9.02 -11.50 15.02
N SER A 343 -9.68 -12.11 14.04
CA SER A 343 -11.13 -11.92 13.82
C SER A 343 -11.91 -12.36 15.06
N ALA A 344 -13.04 -11.69 15.34
CA ALA A 344 -13.85 -12.00 16.51
C ALA A 344 -14.43 -13.42 16.44
N VAL A 345 -14.54 -14.05 17.61
CA VAL A 345 -15.13 -15.38 17.78
C VAL A 345 -16.37 -15.25 18.65
N SER A 346 -17.47 -15.83 18.21
CA SER A 346 -18.67 -15.99 19.05
C SER A 346 -18.48 -17.17 20.00
N GLY A 347 -18.81 -16.97 21.27
CA GLY A 347 -18.69 -18.04 22.28
C GLY A 347 -18.90 -17.51 23.69
N ASN A 348 -18.59 -18.38 24.66
CA ASN A 348 -18.78 -18.05 26.06
C ASN A 348 -17.76 -17.02 26.55
N LYS A 349 -18.19 -16.17 27.47
CA LYS A 349 -17.38 -15.23 28.24
C LYS A 349 -16.14 -15.95 28.81
N PRO A 350 -14.92 -15.42 28.64
CA PRO A 350 -13.72 -16.04 29.19
C PRO A 350 -13.82 -16.22 30.70
N SER A 351 -13.35 -17.35 31.23
CA SER A 351 -13.35 -17.63 32.68
C SER A 351 -12.48 -16.67 33.48
N THR A 352 -11.59 -15.91 32.82
CA THR A 352 -10.77 -14.84 33.40
C THR A 352 -11.49 -13.50 33.50
N PHE A 353 -12.73 -13.40 33.01
CA PHE A 353 -13.52 -12.17 32.95
C PHE A 353 -14.53 -12.13 34.11
N ASN A 354 -14.15 -11.45 35.19
CA ASN A 354 -14.79 -11.58 36.49
C ASN A 354 -15.88 -10.50 36.70
N THR A 355 -16.92 -10.52 35.85
CA THR A 355 -18.07 -9.63 35.97
C THR A 355 -19.40 -10.38 35.84
N ASP A 356 -20.28 -10.25 36.84
CA ASP A 356 -21.63 -10.82 36.84
C ASP A 356 -22.62 -9.97 36.03
N GLN A 357 -22.17 -8.88 35.41
CA GLN A 357 -23.04 -7.90 34.77
C GLN A 357 -23.48 -8.29 33.35
N TRP A 358 -22.88 -9.31 32.73
CA TRP A 358 -23.10 -9.62 31.33
C TRP A 358 -23.29 -11.14 31.13
N GLU A 359 -24.14 -11.50 30.15
CA GLU A 359 -24.50 -12.87 29.79
C GLU A 359 -23.30 -13.70 29.32
N GLU A 360 -23.38 -15.03 29.45
CA GLU A 360 -22.27 -15.90 29.02
C GLU A 360 -22.06 -15.89 27.51
N ASP A 361 -23.10 -15.79 26.68
CA ASP A 361 -22.97 -15.84 25.21
C ASP A 361 -22.68 -14.46 24.59
N GLY A 362 -21.51 -14.33 23.96
CA GLY A 362 -20.99 -13.06 23.43
C GLY A 362 -20.07 -13.21 22.23
N ASN A 363 -19.43 -12.10 21.87
CA ASN A 363 -18.38 -12.00 20.87
C ASN A 363 -17.09 -11.52 21.54
N LEU A 364 -15.98 -12.21 21.26
CA LEU A 364 -14.65 -11.87 21.75
C LEU A 364 -13.76 -11.48 20.57
N LEU A 365 -13.15 -10.30 20.64
CA LEU A 365 -12.15 -9.84 19.68
C LEU A 365 -10.78 -9.79 20.36
N ARG A 366 -9.79 -10.49 19.83
CA ARG A 366 -8.41 -10.44 20.33
C ARG A 366 -7.75 -9.16 19.85
N VAL A 367 -7.13 -8.43 20.78
CA VAL A 367 -6.44 -7.18 20.49
C VAL A 367 -5.14 -7.08 21.27
N HIS A 368 -4.18 -6.32 20.76
CA HIS A 368 -2.98 -5.93 21.48
C HIS A 368 -3.09 -4.46 21.88
N TYR A 369 -3.00 -4.17 23.19
CA TYR A 369 -3.13 -2.81 23.72
C TYR A 369 -1.79 -2.08 23.69
N TYR A 370 -1.81 -0.85 23.18
CA TYR A 370 -0.76 0.14 23.33
C TYR A 370 -1.28 1.26 24.23
N GLN A 371 -0.70 1.36 25.42
CA GLN A 371 -1.00 2.43 26.36
C GLN A 371 -0.47 3.75 25.80
N LEU A 372 -1.27 4.81 25.85
CA LEU A 372 -0.80 6.15 25.50
C LEU A 372 -0.08 6.77 26.69
N ASP A 373 1.06 7.41 26.43
CA ASP A 373 1.81 8.18 27.45
C ASP A 373 1.02 9.39 27.96
N SER A 374 0.13 9.92 27.13
CA SER A 374 -0.81 10.98 27.49
C SER A 374 -2.20 10.64 26.95
N GLN A 375 -3.20 10.66 27.82
CA GLN A 375 -4.58 10.45 27.42
C GLN A 375 -5.08 11.58 26.53
N ILE A 376 -5.91 11.26 25.55
CA ILE A 376 -6.53 12.25 24.67
C ILE A 376 -7.94 12.53 25.19
N LEU A 377 -8.20 13.72 25.73
CA LEU A 377 -9.54 14.06 26.23
C LEU A 377 -10.50 14.18 25.05
N LYS A 378 -11.76 13.76 25.25
CA LYS A 378 -12.81 13.92 24.22
C LYS A 378 -12.90 15.37 23.74
N ASN A 379 -12.73 16.32 24.66
CA ASN A 379 -12.82 17.75 24.38
C ASN A 379 -11.70 18.28 23.47
N ASP A 380 -10.57 17.58 23.41
CA ASP A 380 -9.43 17.94 22.54
C ASP A 380 -9.60 17.39 21.11
N ILE A 381 -10.50 16.42 20.92
CA ILE A 381 -10.85 15.88 19.61
C ILE A 381 -11.79 16.88 18.92
N PRO A 382 -11.51 17.41 17.72
CA PRO A 382 -12.40 18.37 17.05
C PRO A 382 -13.84 17.83 16.91
N GLU A 383 -14.85 18.68 17.11
CA GLU A 383 -16.25 18.26 17.20
C GLU A 383 -16.73 17.58 15.91
N GLU A 384 -16.27 18.06 14.76
CA GLU A 384 -16.53 17.51 13.44
C GLU A 384 -15.98 16.08 13.24
N ARG A 385 -15.02 15.66 14.08
CA ARG A 385 -14.46 14.30 14.08
C ARG A 385 -15.11 13.38 15.11
N ARG A 386 -15.96 13.90 16.00
CA ARG A 386 -16.74 13.10 16.96
C ARG A 386 -18.01 12.63 16.25
N LYS A 387 -17.97 11.43 15.64
CA LYS A 387 -19.20 10.83 15.07
C LYS A 387 -20.29 10.77 16.15
N LYS A 388 -21.49 11.26 15.81
CA LYS A 388 -22.69 11.22 16.67
C LYS A 388 -23.21 9.80 16.87
#